data_AF-A0A661ZH47-F1
#
_entry.id   AF-A0A661ZH47-F1
#
_cell.length_a   1.000
_cell.length_b   1.000
_cell.length_c   1.000
_cell.angle_alpha   90.00
_cell.angle_beta   90.00
_cell.angle_gamma   90.00
#
_symmetry.space_group_name_H-M   'P 1'
#
loop_
_entity.id
_entity.type
_entity.pdbx_description
1 polymer ?
#
loop_
_entity_poly.entity_id
_entity_poly.type
_entity_poly.pdbx_seq_one_letter_code
_entity_poly.pdbx_strand_id
1 'polypeptide(L)'
;RLIQTELVRGNHRVAEKYVDLLGSALFHKKKAKYYAPFLDDREAILNDPELGPRMKIHLKQDFFAEGMDLEINLRSLLANNPSNLPAYEYLMALLLLEKEVDKIAAALPGYLEANKGMLPSLLDESILVYKITHREEDTSEFNVSPASLKRFDAYTGILRQYRDQNEAARVLYPTYGSSFWFYLNFVSIPNL
;
A
#
# COMPACT_ATOMS: atom_id res chain seq x y z
N ARG A 1 15.72 12.56 -16.05
CA ARG A 1 15.41 11.25 -15.42
C ARG A 1 16.69 10.45 -15.16
N LEU A 2 17.57 10.21 -16.15
CA LEU A 2 18.85 9.50 -15.94
C LEU A 2 19.70 10.03 -14.76
N ILE A 3 20.00 11.33 -14.68
CA ILE A 3 20.74 11.90 -13.53
C ILE A 3 20.04 11.57 -12.20
N GLN A 4 18.73 11.77 -12.12
CA GLN A 4 17.95 11.51 -10.91
C GLN A 4 18.03 10.04 -10.48
N THR A 5 17.91 9.11 -11.44
CA THR A 5 18.01 7.67 -11.18
C THR A 5 19.40 7.30 -10.66
N GLU A 6 20.46 7.79 -11.30
CA GLU A 6 21.84 7.48 -10.90
C GLU A 6 22.21 8.13 -9.56
N LEU A 7 21.74 9.36 -9.29
CA LEU A 7 21.88 9.99 -7.97
C LEU A 7 21.15 9.17 -6.89
N VAL A 8 19.93 8.71 -7.17
CA VAL A 8 19.15 7.90 -6.21
C VAL A 8 19.80 6.53 -5.96
N ARG A 9 20.43 5.95 -7.00
CA ARG A 9 21.18 4.70 -6.91
C ARG A 9 22.57 4.86 -6.27
N GLY A 10 23.02 6.07 -5.96
CA GLY A 10 24.37 6.33 -5.44
C GLY A 10 25.48 6.19 -6.49
N ASN A 11 25.14 6.13 -7.78
CA ASN A 11 26.08 6.04 -8.89
C ASN A 11 26.61 7.43 -9.29
N HIS A 12 27.23 8.13 -8.33
CA HIS A 12 27.68 9.52 -8.48
C HIS A 12 28.56 9.75 -9.73
N ARG A 13 29.46 8.81 -10.05
CA ARG A 13 30.33 8.88 -11.23
C ARG A 13 29.57 8.85 -12.57
N VAL A 14 28.43 8.16 -12.62
CA VAL A 14 27.58 8.11 -13.82
C VAL A 14 26.70 9.36 -13.89
N ALA A 15 26.19 9.81 -12.74
CA ALA A 15 25.45 11.06 -12.63
C ALA A 15 26.29 12.27 -13.07
N GLU A 16 27.56 12.33 -12.67
CA GLU A 16 28.52 13.39 -13.02
C GLU A 16 28.68 13.52 -14.54
N LYS A 17 28.93 12.39 -15.23
CA LYS A 17 29.01 12.36 -16.70
C LYS A 17 27.76 12.94 -17.37
N TYR A 18 26.58 12.65 -16.84
CA TYR A 18 25.34 13.19 -17.39
C TYR A 18 25.16 14.68 -17.07
N VAL A 19 25.58 15.14 -15.88
CA VAL A 19 25.57 16.56 -15.51
C VAL A 19 26.49 17.36 -16.43
N ASP A 20 27.70 16.87 -16.71
CA ASP A 20 28.67 17.51 -17.60
C ASP A 20 28.17 17.57 -19.05
N LEU A 21 27.60 16.45 -19.54
CA LEU A 21 27.00 16.40 -20.87
C LEU A 21 25.84 17.40 -21.00
N LEU A 22 25.00 17.53 -19.97
CA LEU A 22 23.90 18.52 -19.96
C LEU A 22 24.40 19.96 -19.76
N GLY A 23 25.54 20.16 -19.11
CA GLY A 23 26.20 21.45 -18.94
C GLY A 23 26.80 22.00 -20.23
N SER A 24 27.28 21.11 -21.11
CA SER A 24 27.79 21.46 -22.43
C SER A 24 26.69 21.78 -23.46
N ALA A 25 25.46 21.30 -23.24
CA ALA A 25 24.30 21.60 -24.08
C ALA A 25 23.67 22.97 -23.75
N LEU A 26 23.56 23.85 -24.76
CA LEU A 26 23.06 25.24 -24.65
C LEU A 26 21.73 25.38 -23.90
N PHE A 27 20.79 24.45 -24.11
CA PHE A 27 19.43 24.53 -23.56
C PHE A 27 19.24 23.81 -22.20
N HIS A 28 20.28 23.16 -21.68
CA HIS A 28 20.16 22.31 -20.49
C HIS A 28 21.06 22.71 -19.32
N LYS A 29 21.81 23.80 -19.46
CA LYS A 29 22.67 24.37 -18.40
C LYS A 29 21.95 24.60 -17.07
N LYS A 30 20.67 25.00 -17.09
CA LYS A 30 19.86 25.18 -15.87
C LYS A 30 19.65 23.87 -15.11
N LYS A 31 19.38 22.76 -15.83
CA LYS A 31 19.23 21.44 -15.22
C LYS A 31 20.56 20.92 -14.69
N ALA A 32 21.65 21.08 -15.44
CA ALA A 32 22.98 20.71 -14.97
C ALA A 32 23.35 21.44 -13.67
N LYS A 33 23.13 22.76 -13.61
CA LYS A 33 23.35 23.56 -12.40
C LYS A 33 22.50 23.13 -11.20
N TYR A 34 21.28 22.68 -11.46
CA TYR A 34 20.39 22.19 -10.40
C TYR A 34 20.89 20.87 -9.80
N TYR A 35 21.40 19.94 -10.61
CA TYR A 35 21.86 18.63 -10.13
C TYR A 35 23.32 18.58 -9.66
N ALA A 36 24.15 19.55 -10.05
CA ALA A 36 25.57 19.58 -9.69
C ALA A 36 25.84 19.51 -8.16
N PRO A 37 25.11 20.23 -7.28
CA PRO A 37 25.33 20.15 -5.84
C PRO A 37 25.09 18.75 -5.27
N PHE A 38 24.21 17.97 -5.90
CA PHE A 38 23.86 16.62 -5.46
C PHE A 38 24.93 15.56 -5.75
N LEU A 39 25.91 15.87 -6.60
CA LEU A 39 26.98 14.93 -6.94
C LEU A 39 27.86 14.62 -5.72
N ASP A 40 28.11 15.64 -4.90
CA ASP A 40 29.04 15.56 -3.78
C ASP A 40 28.35 15.67 -2.41
N ASP A 41 27.10 16.11 -2.38
CA ASP A 41 26.34 16.34 -1.14
C ASP A 41 25.07 15.47 -1.08
N ARG A 42 25.15 14.41 -0.27
CA ARG A 42 24.02 13.52 0.00
C ARG A 42 22.93 14.18 0.85
N GLU A 43 23.30 15.13 1.71
CA GLU A 43 22.36 15.87 2.55
C GLU A 43 21.53 16.83 1.70
N ALA A 44 22.14 17.45 0.69
CA ALA A 44 21.43 18.23 -0.32
C ALA A 44 20.38 17.40 -1.10
N ILE A 45 20.67 16.12 -1.42
CA ILE A 45 19.69 15.22 -2.04
C ILE A 45 18.53 14.93 -1.10
N LEU A 46 18.81 14.64 0.18
CA LEU A 46 17.78 14.29 1.16
C LEU A 46 16.81 15.43 1.45
N ASN A 47 17.30 16.67 1.35
CA ASN A 47 16.52 17.89 1.54
C ASN A 47 15.81 18.37 0.26
N ASP A 48 16.11 17.77 -0.90
CA ASP A 48 15.46 18.12 -2.15
C ASP A 48 14.00 17.60 -2.19
N PRO A 49 13.02 18.44 -2.56
CA PRO A 49 11.61 18.06 -2.56
C PRO A 49 11.24 16.96 -3.57
N GLU A 50 12.04 16.76 -4.63
CA GLU A 50 11.79 15.71 -5.63
C GLU A 50 12.62 14.44 -5.35
N LEU A 51 13.91 14.58 -5.03
CA LEU A 51 14.84 13.47 -4.86
C LEU A 51 14.87 12.90 -3.44
N GLY A 52 14.64 13.72 -2.42
CA GLY A 52 14.64 13.29 -1.02
C GLY A 52 13.64 12.17 -0.74
N PRO A 53 12.36 12.28 -1.16
CA PRO A 53 11.40 11.20 -1.04
C PRO A 53 11.84 9.92 -1.77
N ARG A 54 12.47 10.04 -2.95
CA ARG A 54 12.93 8.89 -3.76
C ARG A 54 14.10 8.17 -3.11
N MET A 55 15.00 8.88 -2.43
CA MET A 55 16.07 8.27 -1.65
C MET A 55 15.57 7.43 -0.48
N LYS A 56 14.47 7.85 0.16
CA LYS A 56 13.88 7.11 1.28
C LYS A 56 13.17 5.82 0.85
N ILE A 57 12.74 5.76 -0.41
CA ILE A 57 12.02 4.61 -1.00
C ILE A 57 12.98 3.70 -1.78
N HIS A 58 14.26 4.09 -1.93
CA HIS A 58 15.23 3.32 -2.71
C HIS A 58 15.45 1.91 -2.13
N LEU A 59 15.20 0.91 -2.97
CA LEU A 59 15.47 -0.49 -2.67
C LEU A 59 16.98 -0.71 -2.65
N LYS A 60 17.49 -1.32 -1.57
CA LYS A 60 18.93 -1.62 -1.42
C LYS A 60 19.45 -2.64 -2.43
N GLN A 61 18.56 -3.35 -3.12
CA GLN A 61 18.90 -4.33 -4.15
C GLN A 61 17.98 -4.15 -5.36
N ASP A 62 18.55 -4.28 -6.55
CA ASP A 62 17.76 -4.39 -7.77
C ASP A 62 16.92 -5.68 -7.68
N PHE A 63 15.60 -5.55 -7.70
CA PHE A 63 14.68 -6.68 -7.76
C PHE A 63 14.17 -6.84 -9.19
N PHE A 64 14.20 -8.06 -9.70
CA PHE A 64 13.48 -8.38 -10.92
C PHE A 64 12.01 -8.52 -10.54
N ALA A 65 11.15 -7.65 -11.05
CA ALA A 65 9.72 -7.86 -10.92
C ALA A 65 9.38 -9.25 -11.46
N GLU A 66 8.89 -10.14 -10.59
CA GLU A 66 8.49 -11.49 -10.98
C GLU A 66 7.17 -11.39 -11.77
N GLY A 67 7.28 -11.09 -13.07
CA GLY A 67 6.12 -11.00 -13.98
C GLY A 67 5.05 -9.98 -13.54
N MET A 68 3.80 -10.25 -13.94
CA MET A 68 2.62 -9.43 -13.64
C MET A 68 2.01 -9.71 -12.25
N ASP A 69 2.64 -10.55 -11.41
CA ASP A 69 2.10 -10.86 -10.08
C ASP A 69 2.39 -9.71 -9.11
N LEU A 70 1.39 -8.85 -8.93
CA LEU A 70 1.51 -7.67 -8.09
C LEU A 70 1.72 -8.02 -6.61
N GLU A 71 1.14 -9.11 -6.11
CA GLU A 71 1.29 -9.52 -4.72
C GLU A 71 2.74 -9.90 -4.42
N ILE A 72 3.34 -10.75 -5.26
CA ILE A 72 4.74 -11.19 -5.12
C ILE A 72 5.69 -9.99 -5.14
N ASN A 73 5.47 -9.05 -6.07
CA ASN A 73 6.26 -7.85 -6.18
C ASN A 73 6.17 -6.99 -4.90
N LEU A 74 4.97 -6.77 -4.36
CA LEU A 74 4.76 -6.00 -3.13
C LEU A 74 5.40 -6.68 -1.91
N ARG A 75 5.26 -8.01 -1.78
CA ARG A 75 5.92 -8.78 -0.70
C ARG A 75 7.43 -8.70 -0.79
N SER A 76 7.99 -8.70 -1.99
CA SER A 76 9.44 -8.54 -2.22
C SER A 76 9.94 -7.14 -1.82
N LEU A 77 9.14 -6.09 -2.06
CA LEU A 77 9.45 -4.75 -1.57
C LEU A 77 9.48 -4.71 -0.03
N LEU A 78 8.54 -5.38 0.63
CA LEU A 78 8.44 -5.43 2.08
C LEU A 78 9.54 -6.29 2.71
N ALA A 79 9.94 -7.39 2.08
CA ALA A 79 11.08 -8.19 2.54
C ALA A 79 12.40 -7.38 2.55
N ASN A 80 12.57 -6.48 1.57
CA ASN A 80 13.73 -5.60 1.47
C ASN A 80 13.65 -4.35 2.35
N ASN A 81 12.44 -3.83 2.55
CA ASN A 81 12.18 -2.65 3.37
C ASN A 81 10.87 -2.83 4.16
N PRO A 82 10.92 -3.44 5.35
CA PRO A 82 9.74 -3.68 6.17
C PRO A 82 9.04 -2.41 6.66
N SER A 83 9.67 -1.23 6.57
CA SER A 83 9.04 0.05 6.94
C SER A 83 8.38 0.77 5.75
N ASN A 84 8.29 0.11 4.58
CA ASN A 84 7.70 0.70 3.37
C ASN A 84 6.16 0.72 3.45
N LEU A 85 5.62 1.73 4.11
CA LEU A 85 4.17 1.92 4.27
C LEU A 85 3.41 1.92 2.92
N PRO A 86 3.87 2.60 1.85
CA PRO A 86 3.19 2.50 0.56
C PRO A 86 3.05 1.07 0.04
N ALA A 87 4.09 0.23 0.15
CA ALA A 87 4.00 -1.17 -0.29
C ALA A 87 2.96 -1.95 0.53
N TYR A 88 2.87 -1.67 1.82
CA TYR A 88 1.84 -2.20 2.70
C TYR A 88 0.44 -1.72 2.34
N GLU A 89 0.24 -0.43 2.06
CA GLU A 89 -1.05 0.13 1.65
C GLU A 89 -1.55 -0.50 0.35
N TYR A 90 -0.68 -0.66 -0.65
CA TYR A 90 -1.01 -1.34 -1.89
C TYR A 90 -1.30 -2.82 -1.69
N LEU A 91 -0.52 -3.52 -0.86
CA LEU A 91 -0.75 -4.94 -0.55
C LEU A 91 -2.11 -5.12 0.13
N MET A 92 -2.40 -4.32 1.16
CA MET A 92 -3.66 -4.38 1.88
C MET A 92 -4.86 -4.06 0.96
N ALA A 93 -4.73 -3.07 0.07
CA ALA A 93 -5.77 -2.77 -0.90
C ALA A 93 -6.00 -3.92 -1.89
N LEU A 94 -4.92 -4.54 -2.40
CA LEU A 94 -5.01 -5.71 -3.28
C LEU A 94 -5.74 -6.86 -2.59
N LEU A 95 -5.34 -7.20 -1.37
CA LEU A 95 -5.94 -8.30 -0.60
C LEU A 95 -7.40 -8.02 -0.21
N LEU A 96 -7.77 -6.77 0.07
CA LEU A 96 -9.17 -6.37 0.27
C LEU A 96 -10.00 -6.57 -0.99
N LEU A 97 -9.46 -6.20 -2.16
CA LEU A 97 -10.11 -6.42 -3.44
C LEU A 97 -10.28 -7.92 -3.70
N GLU A 98 -9.25 -8.73 -3.47
CA GLU A 98 -9.30 -10.18 -3.67
C GLU A 98 -10.09 -10.93 -2.59
N LYS A 99 -10.53 -10.23 -1.53
CA LYS A 99 -11.25 -10.78 -0.37
C LYS A 99 -10.42 -11.80 0.44
N GLU A 100 -9.10 -11.68 0.37
CA GLU A 100 -8.13 -12.58 1.00
C GLU A 100 -7.89 -12.19 2.48
N VAL A 101 -8.89 -12.39 3.34
CA VAL A 101 -8.86 -11.98 4.75
C VAL A 101 -7.73 -12.65 5.55
N ASP A 102 -7.35 -13.88 5.19
CA ASP A 102 -6.24 -14.61 5.81
C ASP A 102 -4.90 -13.94 5.55
N LYS A 103 -4.68 -13.54 4.29
CA LYS A 103 -3.46 -12.82 3.90
C LYS A 103 -3.42 -11.43 4.54
N ILE A 104 -4.57 -10.77 4.74
CA ILE A 104 -4.65 -9.49 5.47
C ILE A 104 -4.22 -9.70 6.92
N ALA A 105 -4.79 -10.69 7.61
CA ALA A 105 -4.44 -11.00 9.00
C ALA A 105 -2.94 -11.29 9.15
N ALA A 106 -2.36 -12.07 8.25
CA ALA A 106 -0.93 -12.37 8.23
C ALA A 106 -0.03 -11.13 8.00
N ALA A 107 -0.47 -10.17 7.19
CA ALA A 107 0.28 -8.95 6.90
C ALA A 107 0.06 -7.82 7.93
N LEU A 108 -0.97 -7.94 8.77
CA LEU A 108 -1.41 -6.88 9.67
C LEU A 108 -0.34 -6.42 10.69
N PRO A 109 0.43 -7.30 11.36
CA PRO A 109 1.42 -6.86 12.33
C PRO A 109 2.46 -5.91 11.72
N GLY A 110 2.99 -6.27 10.54
CA GLY A 110 3.95 -5.45 9.82
C GLY A 110 3.35 -4.14 9.29
N TYR A 111 2.09 -4.17 8.84
CA TYR A 111 1.36 -2.97 8.45
C TYR A 111 1.22 -2.00 9.63
N LEU A 112 0.80 -2.49 10.80
CA LEU A 112 0.62 -1.66 11.99
C LEU A 112 1.95 -1.07 12.46
N GLU A 113 3.04 -1.83 12.41
CA GLU A 113 4.38 -1.32 12.72
C GLU A 113 4.76 -0.17 11.77
N ALA A 114 4.59 -0.36 10.46
CA ALA A 114 4.90 0.67 9.46
C ALA A 114 3.96 1.88 9.55
N ASN A 115 2.70 1.69 9.93
CA ASN A 115 1.67 2.72 10.00
C ASN A 115 1.45 3.32 11.42
N LYS A 116 2.39 3.08 12.34
CA LYS A 116 2.33 3.62 13.72
C LYS A 116 1.04 3.25 14.47
N GLY A 117 0.54 2.04 14.25
CA GLY A 117 -0.67 1.50 14.86
C GLY A 117 -1.99 2.04 14.29
N MET A 118 -1.96 2.91 13.26
CA MET A 118 -3.19 3.39 12.62
C MET A 118 -3.82 2.28 11.77
N LEU A 119 -5.08 1.97 12.04
CA LEU A 119 -5.85 0.95 11.31
C LEU A 119 -7.03 1.60 10.56
N PRO A 120 -7.02 1.59 9.22
CA PRO A 120 -8.17 1.99 8.41
C PRO A 120 -9.43 1.16 8.70
N SER A 121 -10.60 1.78 8.58
CA SER A 121 -11.88 1.11 8.89
C SER A 121 -12.13 -0.14 8.05
N LEU A 122 -11.77 -0.14 6.77
CA LEU A 122 -11.94 -1.31 5.90
C LEU A 122 -11.12 -2.52 6.35
N LEU A 123 -9.93 -2.28 6.91
CA LEU A 123 -9.10 -3.35 7.47
C LEU A 123 -9.65 -3.82 8.82
N ASP A 124 -10.14 -2.91 9.67
CA ASP A 124 -10.82 -3.30 10.90
C ASP A 124 -12.09 -4.14 10.62
N GLU A 125 -12.86 -3.77 9.60
CA GLU A 125 -14.03 -4.54 9.12
C GLU A 125 -13.64 -5.91 8.55
N SER A 126 -12.48 -6.04 7.87
CA SER A 126 -12.00 -7.32 7.34
C SER A 126 -11.43 -8.24 8.43
N ILE A 127 -10.78 -7.69 9.45
CA ILE A 127 -10.33 -8.46 10.63
C ILE A 127 -11.53 -9.04 11.38
N LEU A 128 -12.66 -8.32 11.45
CA LEU A 128 -13.88 -8.89 12.00
C LEU A 128 -14.36 -10.11 11.20
N VAL A 129 -14.29 -10.05 9.87
CA VAL A 129 -14.63 -11.21 9.01
C VAL A 129 -13.68 -12.38 9.29
N TYR A 130 -12.37 -12.13 9.35
CA TYR A 130 -11.35 -13.13 9.68
C TYR A 130 -11.65 -13.84 11.01
N LYS A 131 -11.99 -13.09 12.07
CA LYS A 131 -12.34 -13.68 13.38
C LYS A 131 -13.60 -14.53 13.35
N ILE A 132 -14.58 -14.15 12.52
CA ILE A 132 -15.82 -14.92 12.37
C ILE A 132 -15.56 -16.23 11.62
N THR A 133 -14.70 -16.21 10.59
CA THR A 133 -14.34 -17.40 9.82
C THR A 133 -13.41 -18.34 10.58
N HIS A 134 -12.58 -17.83 11.49
CA HIS A 134 -11.60 -18.58 12.31
C HIS A 134 -11.99 -18.66 13.78
N ARG A 135 -13.29 -18.75 14.10
CA ARG A 135 -13.80 -18.71 15.48
C ARG A 135 -13.26 -19.81 16.41
N GLU A 136 -12.69 -20.87 15.85
CA GLU A 136 -12.13 -22.02 16.58
C GLU A 136 -10.64 -21.84 16.89
N GLU A 137 -10.01 -20.81 16.33
CA GLU A 137 -8.60 -20.47 16.51
C GLU A 137 -8.44 -19.34 17.54
N ASP A 138 -7.25 -19.28 18.15
CA ASP A 138 -6.91 -18.16 19.01
C ASP A 138 -6.60 -16.92 18.15
N THR A 139 -7.56 -16.01 18.08
CA THR A 139 -7.45 -14.73 17.37
C THR A 139 -7.42 -13.55 18.34
N SER A 140 -6.95 -13.77 19.57
CA SER A 140 -6.93 -12.76 20.65
C SER A 140 -5.99 -11.59 20.36
N GLU A 141 -4.94 -11.82 19.55
CA GLU A 141 -4.02 -10.79 19.06
C GLU A 141 -4.69 -9.75 18.15
N PHE A 142 -5.80 -10.11 17.50
CA PHE A 142 -6.55 -9.24 16.61
C PHE A 142 -7.66 -8.49 17.36
N ASN A 143 -7.47 -7.19 17.51
CA ASN A 143 -8.47 -6.30 18.10
C ASN A 143 -9.36 -5.71 17.01
N VAL A 144 -10.67 -5.85 17.17
CA VAL A 144 -11.67 -5.18 16.32
C VAL A 144 -12.24 -4.01 17.10
N SER A 145 -12.39 -2.85 16.46
CA SER A 145 -12.93 -1.68 17.15
C SER A 145 -14.40 -1.89 17.58
N PRO A 146 -14.84 -1.32 18.72
CA PRO A 146 -16.24 -1.35 19.13
C PRO A 146 -17.17 -0.70 18.08
N ALA A 147 -16.66 0.25 17.30
CA ALA A 147 -17.40 0.90 16.23
C ALA A 147 -17.71 -0.07 15.08
N SER A 148 -16.75 -0.89 14.67
CA SER A 148 -16.94 -1.91 13.65
C SER A 148 -17.86 -3.02 14.12
N LEU A 149 -17.72 -3.49 15.38
CA LEU A 149 -18.67 -4.45 15.95
C LEU A 149 -20.12 -3.93 15.91
N LYS A 150 -20.34 -2.71 16.40
CA LYS A 150 -21.67 -2.09 16.38
C LYS A 150 -22.23 -1.92 14.97
N ARG A 151 -21.39 -1.50 14.02
CA ARG A 151 -21.78 -1.38 12.60
C ARG A 151 -22.13 -2.75 12.00
N PHE A 152 -21.39 -3.79 12.37
CA PHE A 152 -21.62 -5.15 11.88
C PHE A 152 -22.93 -5.74 12.41
N ASP A 153 -23.23 -5.54 13.70
CA ASP A 153 -24.49 -5.97 14.29
C ASP A 153 -25.69 -5.30 13.60
N ALA A 154 -25.59 -3.99 13.34
CA ALA A 154 -26.63 -3.27 12.62
C ALA A 154 -26.77 -3.74 11.16
N TYR A 155 -25.64 -3.97 10.47
CA TYR A 155 -25.60 -4.50 9.11
C TYR A 155 -26.27 -5.88 9.01
N THR A 156 -25.85 -6.83 9.86
CA THR A 156 -26.37 -8.20 9.85
C THR A 156 -27.81 -8.29 10.32
N GLY A 157 -28.22 -7.42 11.25
CA GLY A 157 -29.61 -7.29 11.70
C GLY A 157 -30.57 -6.88 10.57
N ILE A 158 -30.15 -6.00 9.67
CA ILE A 158 -30.91 -5.64 8.46
C ILE A 158 -30.85 -6.79 7.45
N LEU A 159 -29.65 -7.31 7.15
CA LEU A 159 -29.45 -8.37 6.14
C LEU A 159 -30.35 -9.59 6.39
N ARG A 160 -30.53 -10.00 7.65
CA ARG A 160 -31.36 -11.15 8.04
C ARG A 160 -32.87 -10.96 7.81
N GLN A 161 -33.34 -9.73 7.64
CA GLN A 161 -34.76 -9.44 7.40
C GLN A 161 -35.18 -9.69 5.94
N TYR A 162 -34.22 -9.76 5.03
CA TYR A 162 -34.48 -9.90 3.60
C TYR A 162 -34.05 -11.29 3.11
N ARG A 163 -34.96 -11.98 2.43
CA ARG A 163 -34.64 -13.25 1.73
C ARG A 163 -34.09 -13.02 0.32
N ASP A 164 -34.51 -11.93 -0.31
CA ASP A 164 -34.05 -11.53 -1.64
C ASP A 164 -32.78 -10.68 -1.51
N GLN A 165 -31.71 -11.12 -2.18
CA GLN A 165 -30.39 -10.48 -2.14
C GLN A 165 -30.38 -9.09 -2.81
N ASN A 166 -31.18 -8.88 -3.87
CA ASN A 166 -31.25 -7.60 -4.56
C ASN A 166 -31.97 -6.55 -3.70
N GLU A 167 -33.04 -6.94 -3.02
CA GLU A 167 -33.74 -6.07 -2.08
C GLU A 167 -32.86 -5.76 -0.85
N ALA A 168 -32.16 -6.76 -0.32
CA ALA A 168 -31.17 -6.55 0.73
C ALA A 168 -30.08 -5.54 0.31
N ALA A 169 -29.52 -5.70 -0.89
CA ALA A 169 -28.49 -4.81 -1.42
C ALA A 169 -29.00 -3.36 -1.56
N ARG A 170 -30.21 -3.17 -2.09
CA ARG A 170 -30.83 -1.84 -2.24
C ARG A 170 -31.00 -1.12 -0.91
N VAL A 171 -31.43 -1.85 0.13
CA VAL A 171 -31.65 -1.29 1.47
C VAL A 171 -30.34 -1.00 2.19
N LEU A 172 -29.32 -1.85 2.02
CA LEU A 172 -28.03 -1.72 2.70
C LEU A 172 -27.11 -0.68 2.02
N TYR A 173 -27.21 -0.49 0.70
CA TYR A 173 -26.27 0.34 -0.07
C TYR A 173 -26.11 1.78 0.44
N PRO A 174 -27.18 2.54 0.78
CA PRO A 174 -27.03 3.93 1.18
C PRO A 174 -26.16 4.14 2.44
N THR A 175 -26.13 3.15 3.34
CA THR A 175 -25.42 3.25 4.62
C THR A 175 -24.14 2.43 4.65
N TYR A 176 -24.13 1.28 3.96
CA TYR A 176 -23.05 0.30 4.03
C TYR A 176 -22.39 0.03 2.68
N GLY A 177 -22.74 0.75 1.61
CA GLY A 177 -22.14 0.54 0.28
C GLY A 177 -20.63 0.69 0.23
N SER A 178 -20.04 1.42 1.19
CA SER A 178 -18.59 1.56 1.36
C SER A 178 -17.96 0.60 2.37
N SER A 179 -18.72 -0.34 2.94
CA SER A 179 -18.18 -1.32 3.88
C SER A 179 -17.59 -2.54 3.18
N PHE A 180 -16.60 -3.16 3.82
CA PHE A 180 -16.03 -4.40 3.34
C PHE A 180 -17.08 -5.52 3.27
N TRP A 181 -18.04 -5.56 4.20
CA TRP A 181 -19.08 -6.58 4.22
C TRP A 181 -20.06 -6.46 3.06
N PHE A 182 -20.41 -5.23 2.65
CA PHE A 182 -21.25 -5.02 1.48
C PHE A 182 -20.52 -5.48 0.21
N TYR A 183 -19.24 -5.11 0.09
CA TYR A 183 -18.39 -5.58 -1.00
C TYR A 183 -18.31 -7.12 -1.03
N LEU A 184 -18.11 -7.75 0.13
CA LEU A 184 -18.02 -9.20 0.28
C LEU A 184 -19.30 -9.90 -0.19
N ASN A 185 -20.47 -9.41 0.23
CA ASN A 185 -21.76 -10.05 0.00
C ASN A 185 -22.37 -9.80 -1.39
N PHE A 186 -22.15 -8.62 -1.98
CA PHE A 186 -22.91 -8.19 -3.17
C PHE A 186 -22.07 -7.91 -4.41
N VAL A 187 -20.74 -7.78 -4.28
CA VAL A 187 -19.88 -7.52 -5.44
C VAL A 187 -19.11 -8.78 -5.79
N SER A 188 -19.30 -9.27 -7.02
CA SER A 188 -18.49 -10.35 -7.57
C SER A 188 -17.34 -9.74 -8.36
N ILE A 189 -16.12 -10.26 -8.17
CA ILE A 189 -14.97 -9.89 -9.00
C ILE A 189 -15.09 -10.73 -10.27
N PRO A 190 -15.22 -10.14 -11.47
CA PRO A 190 -15.02 -10.89 -12.70
C PRO A 190 -13.59 -11.44 -12.68
N ASN A 191 -13.40 -12.73 -12.93
CA ASN A 191 -12.06 -13.35 -12.96
C ASN A 191 -11.07 -12.46 -13.74
N LEU A 192 -10.04 -11.97 -13.05
CA LEU A 192 -8.92 -11.21 -13.62
C LEU A 192 -8.01 -12.15 -14.43
#